data_AF-A0A0D3L0W6-F1
#
_entry.id   AF-A0A0D3L0W6-F1
#
_cell.length_a   1.000
_cell.length_b   1.000
_cell.length_c   1.000
_cell.angle_alpha   90.00
_cell.angle_beta   90.00
_cell.angle_gamma   90.00
#
_symmetry.space_group_name_H-M   'P 1'
#
loop_
_entity.id
_entity.type
_entity.pdbx_description
1 polymer ?
#
loop_
_entity_poly.entity_id
_entity_poly.type
_entity_poly.pdbx_seq_one_letter_code
_entity_poly.pdbx_strand_id
1 'polypeptide(L)'
;MQSGRSTGNRGVRRAAAAASYGGAHVLTASLAFSDSDAERNWVAEQFRGAYILHLLYSSSLLIMFAAGALLDAEGFRFASLTLGPCFAGVIVIRVGLHHSADECWAQRVGTRLMCAVDASIWVMSAWVFHQRPIRAPVLILGMYSIAMVLYPIILMIRTFSHAQRSAVVAIAVAATTASPVWVEGMTQVEFIATNLSALLTGTCFAYLLEKLKRENEQMHVAALNKSRESAAADSHLNHVLKNKIILIDHWIELTRKDIARRSPSGAAPAA
;
A
#
# COMPACT_ATOMS: atom_id res chain seq x y z
N MET A 1 54.65 -6.50 -8.14
CA MET A 1 53.54 -6.96 -7.28
C MET A 1 52.90 -5.73 -6.64
N GLN A 2 51.68 -5.37 -7.02
CA GLN A 2 50.70 -4.70 -6.14
C GLN A 2 49.34 -4.74 -6.84
N SER A 3 48.43 -5.52 -6.24
CA SER A 3 47.06 -5.76 -6.69
C SER A 3 46.15 -4.70 -6.06
N GLY A 4 45.73 -3.72 -6.85
CA GLY A 4 44.77 -2.69 -6.44
C GLY A 4 43.33 -3.18 -6.65
N ARG A 5 42.67 -3.63 -5.58
CA ARG A 5 41.26 -4.05 -5.58
C ARG A 5 40.32 -2.85 -5.76
N SER A 6 39.66 -2.80 -6.93
CA SER A 6 38.51 -1.93 -7.23
C SER A 6 37.22 -2.51 -6.63
N THR A 7 36.91 -2.15 -5.38
CA THR A 7 35.64 -2.52 -4.71
C THR A 7 34.67 -1.34 -4.58
N GLY A 8 35.07 -0.12 -4.94
CA GLY A 8 34.28 1.09 -4.69
C GLY A 8 33.03 1.28 -5.58
N ASN A 9 32.93 0.60 -6.73
CA ASN A 9 31.95 0.98 -7.76
C ASN A 9 30.74 0.03 -7.90
N ARG A 10 30.70 -1.09 -7.17
CA ARG A 10 29.56 -2.03 -7.22
C ARG A 10 28.44 -1.65 -6.25
N GLY A 11 28.75 -1.06 -5.09
CA GLY A 11 27.77 -0.62 -4.11
C GLY A 11 26.92 0.55 -4.60
N VAL A 12 27.58 1.56 -5.21
CA VAL A 12 26.92 2.76 -5.73
C VAL A 12 26.01 2.45 -6.93
N ARG A 13 26.42 1.54 -7.82
CA ARG A 13 25.58 1.12 -8.96
C ARG A 13 24.38 0.27 -8.53
N ARG A 14 24.50 -0.56 -7.48
CA ARG A 14 23.36 -1.30 -6.93
C ARG A 14 22.39 -0.39 -6.17
N ALA A 15 22.89 0.60 -5.44
CA ALA A 15 22.05 1.62 -4.79
C ALA A 15 21.34 2.52 -5.81
N ALA A 16 22.00 2.91 -6.90
CA ALA A 16 21.39 3.69 -7.98
C ALA A 16 20.35 2.89 -8.79
N ALA A 17 20.58 1.59 -9.04
CA ALA A 17 19.59 0.72 -9.65
C ALA A 17 18.39 0.43 -8.72
N ALA A 18 18.64 0.25 -7.41
CA ALA A 18 17.56 0.13 -6.43
C ALA A 18 16.75 1.45 -6.29
N ALA A 19 17.40 2.60 -6.42
CA ALA A 19 16.76 3.91 -6.45
C ALA A 19 16.01 4.19 -7.76
N SER A 20 16.45 3.66 -8.91
CA SER A 20 15.72 3.83 -10.19
C SER A 20 14.46 2.97 -10.29
N TYR A 21 14.48 1.75 -9.73
CA TYR A 21 13.30 0.88 -9.64
C TYR A 21 12.39 1.19 -8.44
N GLY A 22 12.87 1.89 -7.41
CA GLY A 22 12.05 2.31 -6.25
C GLY A 22 11.51 3.74 -6.37
N GLY A 23 12.28 4.65 -6.98
CA GLY A 23 12.01 6.09 -7.04
C GLY A 23 11.08 6.52 -8.17
N ALA A 24 11.13 5.87 -9.33
CA ALA A 24 10.21 6.16 -10.44
C ALA A 24 8.75 5.83 -10.10
N HIS A 25 8.51 4.90 -9.15
CA HIS A 25 7.18 4.45 -8.74
C HIS A 25 6.57 5.28 -7.62
N VAL A 26 7.37 5.77 -6.67
CA VAL A 26 6.92 6.78 -5.71
C VAL A 26 6.60 8.06 -6.48
N LEU A 27 7.48 8.47 -7.40
CA LEU A 27 7.24 9.62 -8.26
C LEU A 27 6.02 9.41 -9.18
N THR A 28 5.75 8.26 -9.79
CA THR A 28 4.54 8.14 -10.63
C THR A 28 3.24 8.08 -9.83
N ALA A 29 3.20 7.47 -8.64
CA ALA A 29 2.00 7.51 -7.80
C ALA A 29 1.81 8.87 -7.10
N SER A 30 2.90 9.53 -6.69
CA SER A 30 2.87 10.85 -6.05
C SER A 30 2.82 12.02 -7.06
N LEU A 31 3.19 11.81 -8.33
CA LEU A 31 3.04 12.77 -9.43
C LEU A 31 1.78 12.53 -10.27
N ALA A 32 1.16 11.34 -10.24
CA ALA A 32 -0.11 11.10 -10.94
C ALA A 32 -1.28 11.83 -10.29
N PHE A 33 -1.22 12.07 -8.98
CA PHE A 33 -2.23 12.82 -8.25
C PHE A 33 -1.57 13.85 -7.35
N SER A 34 -1.18 14.99 -7.94
CA SER A 34 -0.84 16.21 -7.19
C SER A 34 -2.05 16.79 -6.44
N ASP A 35 -3.24 16.27 -6.73
CA ASP A 35 -4.51 16.67 -6.15
C ASP A 35 -5.18 15.49 -5.43
N SER A 36 -5.42 15.66 -4.14
CA SER A 36 -6.06 14.65 -3.27
C SER A 36 -7.47 14.25 -3.73
N ASP A 37 -8.13 15.09 -4.52
CA ASP A 37 -9.45 14.80 -5.08
C ASP A 37 -9.37 13.88 -6.29
N ALA A 38 -8.33 14.02 -7.11
CA ALA A 38 -8.09 13.14 -8.25
C ALA A 38 -7.69 11.72 -7.79
N GLU A 39 -6.87 11.59 -6.72
CA GLU A 39 -6.57 10.30 -6.11
C GLU A 39 -7.86 9.65 -5.55
N ARG A 40 -8.69 10.41 -4.85
CA ARG A 40 -9.98 9.92 -4.31
C ARG A 40 -10.91 9.41 -5.41
N ASN A 41 -11.07 10.15 -6.50
CA ASN A 41 -11.94 9.76 -7.61
C ASN A 41 -11.43 8.51 -8.32
N TRP A 42 -10.12 8.43 -8.60
CA TRP A 42 -9.52 7.25 -9.21
C TRP A 42 -9.65 6.00 -8.31
N VAL A 43 -9.43 6.17 -7.00
CA VAL A 43 -9.61 5.11 -6.01
C VAL A 43 -11.08 4.63 -5.95
N ALA A 44 -12.04 5.55 -6.03
CA ALA A 44 -13.47 5.21 -6.09
C ALA A 44 -13.84 4.45 -7.37
N GLU A 45 -13.27 4.85 -8.51
CA GLU A 45 -13.46 4.17 -9.80
C GLU A 45 -12.87 2.74 -9.79
N GLN A 46 -11.65 2.57 -9.28
CA GLN A 46 -11.04 1.24 -9.10
C GLN A 46 -11.86 0.38 -8.13
N PHE A 47 -12.43 0.96 -7.09
CA PHE A 47 -13.31 0.25 -6.18
C PHE A 47 -14.59 -0.23 -6.87
N ARG A 48 -15.22 0.61 -7.72
CA ARG A 48 -16.39 0.22 -8.54
C ARG A 48 -16.04 -0.88 -9.56
N GLY A 49 -14.88 -0.80 -10.22
CA GLY A 49 -14.41 -1.84 -11.13
C GLY A 49 -14.14 -3.17 -10.41
N ALA A 50 -13.43 -3.12 -9.29
CA ALA A 50 -13.18 -4.28 -8.45
C ALA A 50 -14.48 -4.88 -7.90
N TYR A 51 -15.47 -4.05 -7.60
CA TYR A 51 -16.77 -4.48 -7.08
C TYR A 51 -17.49 -5.43 -8.04
N ILE A 52 -17.64 -5.03 -9.32
CA ILE A 52 -18.31 -5.84 -10.34
C ILE A 52 -17.61 -7.20 -10.49
N LEU A 53 -16.28 -7.20 -10.50
CA LEU A 53 -15.50 -8.43 -10.61
C LEU A 53 -15.65 -9.35 -9.40
N HIS A 54 -15.71 -8.82 -8.17
CA HIS A 54 -16.00 -9.66 -7.00
C HIS A 54 -17.42 -10.23 -7.02
N LEU A 55 -18.38 -9.46 -7.54
CA LEU A 55 -19.75 -9.93 -7.67
C LEU A 55 -19.81 -11.07 -8.68
N LEU A 56 -19.14 -10.94 -9.83
CA LEU A 56 -19.00 -12.00 -10.82
C LEU A 56 -18.34 -13.24 -10.20
N TYR A 57 -17.20 -13.07 -9.54
CA TYR A 57 -16.49 -14.13 -8.85
C TYR A 57 -17.36 -14.86 -7.82
N SER A 58 -18.04 -14.13 -6.92
CA SER A 58 -18.88 -14.71 -5.87
C SER A 58 -20.10 -15.42 -6.47
N SER A 59 -20.68 -14.86 -7.53
CA SER A 59 -21.82 -15.45 -8.24
C SER A 59 -21.43 -16.73 -8.96
N SER A 60 -20.27 -16.75 -9.63
CA SER A 60 -19.76 -17.96 -10.29
C SER A 60 -19.47 -19.08 -9.29
N LEU A 61 -18.90 -18.76 -8.12
CA LEU A 61 -18.72 -19.75 -7.05
C LEU A 61 -20.05 -20.24 -6.49
N LEU A 62 -21.02 -19.35 -6.28
CA LEU A 62 -22.36 -19.74 -5.84
C LEU A 62 -23.04 -20.69 -6.84
N ILE A 63 -22.89 -20.46 -8.14
CA ILE A 63 -23.41 -21.37 -9.18
C ILE A 63 -22.77 -22.77 -9.07
N MET A 64 -21.45 -22.85 -8.86
CA MET A 64 -20.76 -24.13 -8.65
C MET A 64 -21.27 -24.86 -7.41
N PHE A 65 -21.50 -24.14 -6.30
CA PHE A 65 -22.08 -24.73 -5.10
C PHE A 65 -23.54 -25.16 -5.30
N ALA A 66 -24.35 -24.36 -5.99
CA ALA A 66 -25.73 -24.72 -6.32
C ALA A 66 -25.79 -25.99 -7.19
N ALA A 67 -24.95 -26.08 -8.23
CA ALA A 67 -24.83 -27.28 -9.04
C ALA A 67 -24.41 -28.50 -8.21
N GLY A 68 -23.44 -28.32 -7.31
CA GLY A 68 -23.01 -29.36 -6.39
C GLY A 68 -24.07 -29.83 -5.39
N ALA A 69 -24.99 -28.96 -4.99
CA ALA A 69 -26.12 -29.33 -4.16
C ALA A 69 -27.18 -30.14 -4.93
N LEU A 70 -27.33 -29.87 -6.23
CA LEU A 70 -28.32 -30.53 -7.11
C LEU A 70 -27.85 -31.86 -7.68
N LEU A 71 -26.55 -32.01 -7.98
CA LEU A 71 -25.99 -33.19 -8.63
C LEU A 71 -25.77 -34.38 -7.68
N ASP A 72 -26.16 -34.24 -6.41
CA ASP A 72 -26.02 -35.23 -5.34
C ASP A 72 -24.64 -35.90 -5.24
N ALA A 73 -23.60 -35.16 -5.64
CA ALA A 73 -22.22 -35.63 -5.55
C ALA A 73 -21.83 -35.77 -4.07
N GLU A 74 -21.65 -37.02 -3.64
CA GLU A 74 -21.34 -37.38 -2.27
C GLU A 74 -20.11 -36.60 -1.76
N GLY A 75 -20.25 -35.95 -0.60
CA GLY A 75 -19.24 -35.04 -0.04
C GLY A 75 -19.36 -33.59 -0.52
N PHE A 76 -19.57 -33.35 -1.82
CA PHE A 76 -19.69 -31.98 -2.35
C PHE A 76 -21.00 -31.31 -1.93
N ARG A 77 -22.11 -32.07 -1.84
CA ARG A 77 -23.39 -31.54 -1.35
C ARG A 77 -23.29 -30.91 0.04
N PHE A 78 -22.52 -31.52 0.95
CA PHE A 78 -22.27 -30.95 2.27
C PHE A 78 -21.53 -29.61 2.16
N ALA A 79 -20.43 -29.57 1.40
CA ALA A 79 -19.69 -28.34 1.16
C ALA A 79 -20.57 -27.25 0.54
N SER A 80 -21.43 -27.58 -0.41
CA SER A 80 -22.40 -26.66 -0.99
C SER A 80 -23.40 -26.12 0.01
N LEU A 81 -23.95 -26.96 0.89
CA LEU A 81 -24.92 -26.53 1.90
C LEU A 81 -24.28 -25.68 2.99
N THR A 82 -22.99 -25.89 3.29
CA THR A 82 -22.25 -25.10 4.27
C THR A 82 -21.74 -23.78 3.69
N LEU A 83 -21.11 -23.81 2.50
CA LEU A 83 -20.40 -22.66 1.92
C LEU A 83 -21.28 -21.82 1.00
N GLY A 84 -22.25 -22.43 0.31
CA GLY A 84 -23.18 -21.74 -0.58
C GLY A 84 -23.88 -20.55 0.09
N PRO A 85 -24.49 -20.72 1.28
CA PRO A 85 -25.10 -19.62 2.02
C PRO A 85 -24.11 -18.48 2.35
N CYS A 86 -22.84 -18.78 2.60
CA CYS A 86 -21.83 -17.77 2.86
C CYS A 86 -21.56 -16.91 1.62
N PHE A 87 -21.43 -17.53 0.45
CA PHE A 87 -21.28 -16.78 -0.81
C PHE A 87 -22.54 -15.98 -1.18
N ALA A 88 -23.73 -16.52 -0.90
CA ALA A 88 -24.98 -15.77 -1.05
C ALA A 88 -25.02 -14.54 -0.12
N GLY A 89 -24.61 -14.70 1.15
CA GLY A 89 -24.49 -13.59 2.10
C GLY A 89 -23.48 -12.53 1.64
N VAL A 90 -22.32 -12.96 1.13
CA VAL A 90 -21.32 -12.05 0.54
C VAL A 90 -21.92 -11.25 -0.62
N ILE A 91 -22.69 -11.88 -1.51
CA ILE A 91 -23.37 -11.19 -2.61
C ILE A 91 -24.35 -10.14 -2.08
N VAL A 92 -25.20 -10.49 -1.11
CA VAL A 92 -26.17 -9.55 -0.52
C VAL A 92 -25.47 -8.35 0.12
N ILE A 93 -24.43 -8.59 0.92
CA ILE A 93 -23.65 -7.52 1.56
C ILE A 93 -23.01 -6.62 0.49
N ARG A 94 -22.41 -7.21 -0.55
CA ARG A 94 -21.82 -6.46 -1.66
C ARG A 94 -22.87 -5.58 -2.34
N VAL A 95 -24.01 -6.15 -2.72
CA VAL A 95 -25.11 -5.40 -3.36
C VAL A 95 -25.59 -4.26 -2.47
N GLY A 96 -25.74 -4.50 -1.17
CA GLY A 96 -26.10 -3.47 -0.20
C GLY A 96 -25.05 -2.34 -0.11
N LEU A 97 -23.76 -2.68 -0.07
CA LEU A 97 -22.67 -1.69 -0.06
C LEU A 97 -22.64 -0.87 -1.35
N HIS A 98 -22.93 -1.47 -2.50
CA HIS A 98 -22.97 -0.76 -3.78
C HIS A 98 -24.10 0.26 -3.88
N HIS A 99 -25.22 0.01 -3.21
CA HIS A 99 -26.38 0.92 -3.17
C HIS A 99 -26.31 1.92 -2.01
N SER A 100 -25.25 1.91 -1.21
CA SER A 100 -25.10 2.85 -0.09
C SER A 100 -24.82 4.26 -0.60
N ALA A 101 -25.49 5.26 -0.03
CA ALA A 101 -25.30 6.67 -0.37
C ALA A 101 -23.96 7.24 0.12
N ASP A 102 -23.34 6.62 1.15
CA ASP A 102 -22.00 7.01 1.63
C ASP A 102 -20.93 6.13 0.99
N GLU A 103 -20.40 6.61 -0.14
CA GLU A 103 -19.39 5.91 -0.92
C GLU A 103 -18.09 5.68 -0.14
N CYS A 104 -17.73 6.62 0.75
CA CYS A 104 -16.49 6.53 1.55
C CYS A 104 -16.60 5.47 2.64
N TRP A 105 -17.75 5.39 3.30
CA TRP A 105 -18.05 4.32 4.24
C TRP A 105 -18.13 2.96 3.54
N ALA A 106 -18.88 2.88 2.43
CA ALA A 106 -19.05 1.67 1.65
C ALA A 106 -17.71 1.13 1.15
N GLN A 107 -16.79 2.00 0.75
CA GLN A 107 -15.46 1.63 0.34
C GLN A 107 -14.60 1.07 1.49
N ARG A 108 -14.61 1.74 2.65
CA ARG A 108 -13.84 1.30 3.83
C ARG A 108 -14.32 -0.05 4.34
N VAL A 109 -15.63 -0.20 4.49
CA VAL A 109 -16.26 -1.46 4.91
C VAL A 109 -16.07 -2.52 3.84
N GLY A 110 -16.41 -2.23 2.58
CA GLY A 110 -16.31 -3.15 1.45
C GLY A 110 -14.90 -3.62 1.11
N THR A 111 -13.87 -2.94 1.61
CA THR A 111 -12.47 -3.39 1.46
C THR A 111 -12.03 -4.26 2.63
N ARG A 112 -12.17 -3.79 3.87
CA ARG A 112 -11.62 -4.51 5.02
C ARG A 112 -12.50 -5.67 5.47
N LEU A 113 -13.81 -5.44 5.61
CA LEU A 113 -14.74 -6.46 6.05
C LEU A 113 -14.81 -7.59 5.03
N MET A 114 -14.88 -7.27 3.74
CA MET A 114 -15.01 -8.28 2.70
C MET A 114 -13.75 -9.13 2.55
N CYS A 115 -12.55 -8.55 2.68
CA CYS A 115 -11.32 -9.35 2.70
C CYS A 115 -11.30 -10.32 3.89
N ALA A 116 -11.73 -9.88 5.08
CA ALA A 116 -11.81 -10.74 6.26
C ALA A 116 -12.85 -11.86 6.11
N VAL A 117 -14.03 -11.54 5.55
CA VAL A 117 -15.09 -12.51 5.27
C VAL A 117 -14.64 -13.52 4.21
N ASP A 118 -14.08 -13.05 3.09
CA ASP A 118 -13.56 -13.92 2.02
C ASP A 118 -12.48 -14.87 2.56
N ALA A 119 -11.53 -14.37 3.37
CA ALA A 119 -10.51 -15.19 4.02
C ALA A 119 -11.12 -16.24 4.95
N SER A 120 -12.10 -15.86 5.76
CA SER A 120 -12.78 -16.78 6.68
C SER A 120 -13.53 -17.88 5.93
N ILE A 121 -14.19 -17.54 4.82
CA ILE A 121 -14.86 -18.51 3.96
C ILE A 121 -13.86 -19.50 3.35
N TRP A 122 -12.69 -19.04 2.93
CA TRP A 122 -11.66 -19.92 2.39
C TRP A 122 -11.02 -20.83 3.45
N VAL A 123 -10.80 -20.35 4.66
CA VAL A 123 -10.35 -21.18 5.79
C VAL A 123 -11.40 -22.24 6.13
N MET A 124 -12.68 -21.84 6.21
CA MET A 124 -13.77 -22.77 6.44
C MET A 124 -13.90 -23.78 5.29
N SER A 125 -13.66 -23.35 4.04
CA SER A 125 -13.60 -24.24 2.89
C SER A 125 -12.51 -25.29 3.10
N ALA A 126 -11.25 -24.89 3.35
CA ALA A 126 -10.16 -25.81 3.65
C ALA A 126 -10.56 -26.86 4.69
N TRP A 127 -11.15 -26.43 5.80
CA TRP A 127 -11.60 -27.33 6.85
C TRP A 127 -12.71 -28.30 6.40
N VAL A 128 -13.73 -27.81 5.69
CA VAL A 128 -14.83 -28.65 5.16
C VAL A 128 -14.33 -29.70 4.17
N PHE A 129 -13.44 -29.30 3.25
CA PHE A 129 -12.88 -30.19 2.24
C PHE A 129 -11.86 -31.18 2.83
N HIS A 130 -11.21 -30.83 3.94
CA HIS A 130 -10.33 -31.76 4.68
C HIS A 130 -11.10 -32.89 5.35
N GLN A 131 -12.28 -32.60 5.90
CA GLN A 131 -13.10 -33.56 6.64
C GLN A 131 -13.68 -34.68 5.78
N ARG A 132 -13.84 -34.47 4.46
CA ARG A 132 -14.51 -35.43 3.58
C ARG A 132 -13.82 -35.54 2.21
N PRO A 133 -13.51 -36.77 1.74
CA PRO A 133 -13.01 -36.97 0.39
C PRO A 133 -14.12 -36.61 -0.61
N ILE A 134 -13.88 -35.59 -1.43
CA ILE A 134 -14.87 -35.07 -2.35
C ILE A 134 -14.68 -35.68 -3.74
N ARG A 135 -15.71 -36.36 -4.25
CA ARG A 135 -15.70 -37.01 -5.58
C ARG A 135 -16.39 -36.16 -6.64
N ALA A 136 -15.93 -34.92 -6.82
CA ALA A 136 -16.51 -33.98 -7.78
C ALA A 136 -15.44 -33.18 -8.55
N PRO A 137 -14.59 -33.84 -9.35
CA PRO A 137 -13.41 -33.23 -9.96
C PRO A 137 -13.76 -32.05 -10.89
N VAL A 138 -14.89 -32.13 -11.61
CA VAL A 138 -15.33 -31.05 -12.52
C VAL A 138 -15.70 -29.78 -11.74
N LEU A 139 -16.44 -29.93 -10.63
CA LEU A 139 -16.84 -28.78 -9.80
C LEU A 139 -15.63 -28.17 -9.10
N ILE A 140 -14.70 -29.01 -8.62
CA ILE A 140 -13.45 -28.56 -8.02
C ILE A 140 -12.60 -27.80 -9.04
N LEU A 141 -12.45 -28.32 -10.26
CA LEU A 141 -11.71 -27.66 -11.34
C LEU A 141 -12.36 -26.34 -11.76
N GLY A 142 -13.70 -26.29 -11.79
CA GLY A 142 -14.47 -25.07 -12.04
C GLY A 142 -14.20 -24.01 -10.97
N MET A 143 -14.34 -24.37 -9.69
CA MET A 143 -14.01 -23.49 -8.56
C MET A 143 -12.57 -23.01 -8.60
N TYR A 144 -11.63 -23.90 -8.93
CA TYR A 144 -10.22 -23.57 -9.06
C TYR A 144 -9.98 -22.53 -10.15
N SER A 145 -10.55 -22.75 -11.32
CA SER A 145 -10.39 -21.85 -12.46
C SER A 145 -10.96 -20.47 -12.15
N ILE A 146 -12.14 -20.42 -11.52
CA ILE A 146 -12.77 -19.17 -11.08
C ILE A 146 -11.86 -18.45 -10.08
N ALA A 147 -11.36 -19.16 -9.08
CA ALA A 147 -10.52 -18.59 -8.04
C ALA A 147 -9.14 -18.13 -8.56
N MET A 148 -8.45 -18.95 -9.33
CA MET A 148 -7.10 -18.63 -9.81
C MET A 148 -7.08 -17.64 -10.97
N VAL A 149 -8.19 -17.47 -11.71
CA VAL A 149 -8.26 -16.47 -12.79
C VAL A 149 -8.83 -15.16 -12.28
N LEU A 150 -10.04 -15.17 -11.70
CA LEU A 150 -10.72 -13.92 -11.35
C LEU A 150 -10.09 -13.27 -10.13
N TYR A 151 -9.65 -14.04 -9.13
CA TYR A 151 -9.17 -13.47 -7.88
C TYR A 151 -7.85 -12.68 -8.04
N PRO A 152 -6.83 -13.16 -8.78
CA PRO A 152 -5.65 -12.34 -9.05
C PRO A 152 -5.95 -11.08 -9.85
N ILE A 153 -6.91 -11.12 -10.81
CA ILE A 153 -7.33 -9.93 -11.57
C ILE A 153 -7.97 -8.91 -10.63
N ILE A 154 -8.85 -9.37 -9.75
CA ILE A 154 -9.47 -8.57 -8.71
C ILE A 154 -8.40 -7.92 -7.81
N LEU A 155 -7.42 -8.69 -7.35
CA LEU A 155 -6.33 -8.18 -6.53
C LEU A 155 -5.48 -7.16 -7.30
N MET A 156 -5.15 -7.41 -8.56
CA MET A 156 -4.39 -6.48 -9.40
C MET A 156 -5.08 -5.12 -9.54
N ILE A 157 -6.40 -5.11 -9.73
CA ILE A 157 -7.21 -3.89 -9.84
C ILE A 157 -7.25 -3.14 -8.50
N ARG A 158 -7.25 -3.87 -7.37
CA ARG A 158 -7.20 -3.27 -6.03
C ARG A 158 -5.83 -2.78 -5.61
N THR A 159 -4.76 -3.29 -6.21
CA THR A 159 -3.39 -2.91 -5.86
C THR A 159 -3.00 -1.58 -6.49
N PHE A 160 -2.67 -0.62 -5.63
CA PHE A 160 -2.44 0.76 -6.01
C PHE A 160 -1.05 0.97 -6.61
N SER A 161 -0.05 0.19 -6.17
CA SER A 161 1.32 0.29 -6.68
C SER A 161 1.68 -0.83 -7.66
N HIS A 162 2.57 -0.51 -8.61
CA HIS A 162 3.13 -1.51 -9.52
C HIS A 162 3.84 -2.65 -8.78
N ALA A 163 4.50 -2.36 -7.65
CA ALA A 163 5.14 -3.36 -6.81
C ALA A 163 4.12 -4.35 -6.22
N GLN A 164 2.98 -3.85 -5.74
CA GLN A 164 1.89 -4.71 -5.27
C GLN A 164 1.30 -5.54 -6.41
N ARG A 165 1.06 -4.95 -7.60
CA ARG A 165 0.60 -5.69 -8.79
C ARG A 165 1.58 -6.80 -9.16
N SER A 166 2.86 -6.50 -9.23
CA SER A 166 3.91 -7.48 -9.53
C SER A 166 4.00 -8.57 -8.47
N ALA A 167 3.82 -8.25 -7.19
CA ALA A 167 3.78 -9.25 -6.12
C ALA A 167 2.55 -10.16 -6.25
N VAL A 168 1.36 -9.60 -6.50
CA VAL A 168 0.13 -10.37 -6.73
C VAL A 168 0.29 -11.30 -7.94
N VAL A 169 0.83 -10.78 -9.06
CA VAL A 169 1.10 -11.59 -10.26
C VAL A 169 2.13 -12.68 -9.97
N ALA A 170 3.22 -12.36 -9.28
CA ALA A 170 4.26 -13.33 -8.95
C ALA A 170 3.72 -14.44 -8.04
N ILE A 171 2.90 -14.11 -7.04
CA ILE A 171 2.28 -15.10 -6.15
C ILE A 171 1.24 -15.92 -6.93
N ALA A 172 0.45 -15.31 -7.81
CA ALA A 172 -0.53 -16.03 -8.62
C ALA A 172 0.14 -17.00 -9.60
N VAL A 173 1.22 -16.57 -10.25
CA VAL A 173 2.07 -17.42 -11.10
C VAL A 173 2.72 -18.51 -10.27
N ALA A 174 3.28 -18.21 -9.09
CA ALA A 174 3.86 -19.21 -8.19
C ALA A 174 2.84 -20.24 -7.73
N ALA A 175 1.62 -19.82 -7.36
CA ALA A 175 0.53 -20.71 -6.98
C ALA A 175 0.10 -21.62 -8.14
N THR A 176 0.00 -21.06 -9.34
CA THR A 176 -0.36 -21.81 -10.57
C THR A 176 0.75 -22.77 -11.00
N THR A 177 2.02 -22.37 -10.87
CA THR A 177 3.19 -23.18 -11.25
C THR A 177 3.62 -24.17 -10.18
N ALA A 178 3.23 -23.98 -8.92
CA ALA A 178 3.32 -24.99 -7.85
C ALA A 178 2.19 -26.04 -7.95
N SER A 179 1.16 -25.80 -8.76
CA SER A 179 0.04 -26.71 -9.01
C SER A 179 0.35 -28.05 -9.71
N PRO A 180 1.43 -28.28 -10.48
CA PRO A 180 1.62 -29.54 -11.21
C PRO A 180 2.19 -30.67 -10.35
N VAL A 181 2.55 -30.42 -9.08
CA VAL A 181 2.81 -31.50 -8.12
C VAL A 181 1.54 -31.70 -7.32
N TRP A 182 0.67 -32.58 -7.81
CA TRP A 182 -0.48 -33.07 -7.07
C TRP A 182 0.10 -33.95 -5.95
N VAL A 183 0.60 -33.31 -4.89
CA VAL A 183 1.23 -33.98 -3.76
C VAL A 183 0.22 -34.99 -3.23
N GLU A 184 0.62 -36.27 -3.17
CA GLU A 184 -0.19 -37.42 -2.77
C GLU A 184 -0.76 -37.37 -1.33
N GLY A 185 -0.85 -36.18 -0.71
CA GLY A 185 -1.30 -35.99 0.68
C GLY A 185 -2.24 -34.83 0.94
N MET A 186 -2.55 -33.96 -0.04
CA MET A 186 -3.55 -32.89 0.13
C MET A 186 -4.72 -33.06 -0.83
N THR A 187 -5.94 -32.86 -0.34
CA THR A 187 -7.10 -32.82 -1.23
C THR A 187 -6.96 -31.60 -2.14
N GLN A 188 -7.40 -31.71 -3.40
CA GLN A 188 -7.29 -30.62 -4.40
C GLN A 188 -7.75 -29.27 -3.84
N VAL A 189 -8.73 -29.27 -2.93
CA VAL A 189 -9.32 -28.04 -2.39
C VAL A 189 -8.57 -27.45 -1.19
N GLU A 190 -7.84 -28.25 -0.41
CA GLU A 190 -6.90 -27.73 0.59
C GLU A 190 -5.81 -26.89 -0.08
N PHE A 191 -5.34 -27.33 -1.24
CA PHE A 191 -4.38 -26.58 -2.04
C PHE A 191 -4.96 -25.25 -2.53
N ILE A 192 -6.21 -25.24 -2.99
CA ILE A 192 -6.92 -24.03 -3.44
C ILE A 192 -7.03 -23.04 -2.28
N ALA A 193 -7.55 -23.49 -1.15
CA ALA A 193 -7.75 -22.67 0.02
C ALA A 193 -6.42 -22.13 0.58
N THR A 194 -5.36 -22.95 0.57
CA THR A 194 -4.02 -22.53 1.03
C THR A 194 -3.42 -21.47 0.12
N ASN A 195 -3.49 -21.64 -1.20
CA ASN A 195 -2.96 -20.66 -2.14
C ASN A 195 -3.76 -19.36 -2.14
N LEU A 196 -5.09 -19.42 -2.04
CA LEU A 196 -5.92 -18.22 -1.93
C LEU A 196 -5.68 -17.50 -0.61
N SER A 197 -5.50 -18.25 0.49
CA SER A 197 -5.11 -17.68 1.78
C SER A 197 -3.73 -17.03 1.72
N ALA A 198 -2.77 -17.64 1.04
CA ALA A 198 -1.44 -17.08 0.82
C ALA A 198 -1.48 -15.82 -0.05
N LEU A 199 -2.28 -15.80 -1.12
CA LEU A 199 -2.53 -14.63 -1.97
C LEU A 199 -3.14 -13.48 -1.17
N LEU A 200 -4.19 -13.76 -0.39
CA LEU A 200 -4.85 -12.82 0.50
C LEU A 200 -3.88 -12.23 1.53
N THR A 201 -3.17 -13.10 2.24
CA THR A 201 -2.24 -12.71 3.30
C THR A 201 -1.07 -11.91 2.72
N GLY A 202 -0.50 -12.34 1.60
CA GLY A 202 0.56 -11.63 0.90
C GLY A 202 0.12 -10.25 0.42
N THR A 203 -1.11 -10.10 -0.06
CA THR A 203 -1.66 -8.81 -0.47
C THR A 203 -1.89 -7.89 0.73
N CYS A 204 -2.45 -8.40 1.82
CA CYS A 204 -2.61 -7.66 3.07
C CYS A 204 -1.25 -7.20 3.63
N PHE A 205 -0.23 -8.07 3.60
CA PHE A 205 1.11 -7.74 4.05
C PHE A 205 1.77 -6.69 3.16
N ALA A 206 1.64 -6.80 1.83
CA ALA A 206 2.15 -5.79 0.90
C ALA A 206 1.47 -4.42 1.09
N TYR A 207 0.17 -4.40 1.39
CA TYR A 207 -0.55 -3.17 1.74
C TYR A 207 -0.03 -2.55 3.05
N LEU A 208 0.18 -3.38 4.08
CA LEU A 208 0.71 -2.93 5.36
C LEU A 208 2.12 -2.33 5.20
N LEU A 209 3.01 -3.00 4.46
CA LEU A 209 4.36 -2.51 4.19
C LEU A 209 4.35 -1.18 3.43
N GLU A 210 3.49 -1.03 2.42
CA GLU A 210 3.37 0.22 1.68
C GLU A 210 2.83 1.34 2.56
N LYS A 211 1.84 1.06 3.41
CA LYS A 211 1.33 2.01 4.39
C LYS A 211 2.42 2.48 5.35
N LEU A 212 3.17 1.54 5.95
CA LEU A 212 4.27 1.86 6.86
C LEU A 212 5.37 2.67 6.16
N LYS A 213 5.66 2.38 4.89
CA LYS A 213 6.60 3.18 4.08
C LYS A 213 6.11 4.62 3.92
N ARG A 214 4.84 4.82 3.53
CA ARG A 214 4.25 6.16 3.35
C ARG A 214 4.25 6.95 4.67
N GLU A 215 3.87 6.32 5.78
CA GLU A 215 3.91 6.96 7.11
C GLU A 215 5.34 7.36 7.49
N ASN A 216 6.33 6.51 7.24
CA ASN A 216 7.73 6.83 7.49
C ASN A 216 8.26 7.98 6.63
N GLU A 217 7.90 8.02 5.35
CA GLU A 217 8.25 9.12 4.45
C GLU A 217 7.61 10.45 4.89
N GLN A 218 6.33 10.42 5.30
CA GLN A 218 5.64 11.59 5.85
C GLN A 218 6.30 12.11 7.12
N MET A 219 6.68 11.22 8.05
CA MET A 219 7.42 11.62 9.24
C MET A 219 8.78 12.24 8.90
N HIS A 220 9.48 11.70 7.91
CA HIS A 220 10.77 12.23 7.48
C HIS A 220 10.63 13.62 6.84
N VAL A 221 9.64 13.81 5.96
CA VAL A 221 9.36 15.12 5.33
C VAL A 221 8.93 16.14 6.39
N ALA A 222 8.08 15.75 7.34
CA ALA A 222 7.67 16.63 8.44
C ALA A 222 8.87 17.03 9.31
N ALA A 223 9.77 16.10 9.61
CA ALA A 223 11.00 16.38 10.36
C ALA A 223 11.94 17.33 9.59
N LEU A 224 12.09 17.14 8.27
CA LEU A 224 12.87 18.02 7.42
C LEU A 224 12.27 19.44 7.34
N ASN A 225 10.96 19.56 7.23
CA ASN A 225 10.28 20.86 7.21
C ASN A 225 10.46 21.59 8.55
N LYS A 226 10.30 20.89 9.67
CA LYS A 226 10.56 21.46 11.00
C LYS A 226 12.02 21.92 11.16
N SER A 227 12.97 21.16 10.63
CA SER A 227 14.38 21.55 10.62
C SER A 227 14.64 22.79 9.75
N ARG A 228 13.95 22.93 8.61
CA ARG A 228 14.04 24.11 7.74
C ARG A 228 13.43 25.35 8.39
N GLU A 229 12.28 25.21 9.06
CA GLU A 229 11.65 26.28 9.83
C GLU A 229 12.55 26.76 10.96
N SER A 230 13.19 25.83 11.70
CA SER A 230 14.17 26.18 12.73
C SER A 230 15.37 26.92 12.15
N ALA A 231 15.95 26.43 11.05
CA ALA A 231 17.08 27.09 10.40
C ALA A 231 16.73 28.48 9.84
N ALA A 232 15.50 28.65 9.33
CA ALA A 232 15.00 29.94 8.89
C ALA A 232 14.81 30.92 10.05
N ALA A 233 14.30 30.45 11.20
CA ALA A 233 14.18 31.24 12.42
C ALA A 233 15.56 31.70 12.95
N ASP A 234 16.55 30.80 12.96
CA ASP A 234 17.92 31.12 13.36
C ASP A 234 18.58 32.12 12.40
N SER A 235 18.36 31.96 11.09
CA SER A 235 18.82 32.92 10.08
C SER A 235 18.20 34.30 10.27
N HIS A 236 16.88 34.36 10.53
CA HIS A 236 16.17 35.60 10.82
C HIS A 236 16.70 36.26 12.10
N LEU A 237 16.91 35.50 13.17
CA LEU A 237 17.49 36.00 14.41
C LEU A 237 18.90 36.57 14.21
N ASN A 238 19.76 35.86 13.47
CA ASN A 238 21.10 36.32 13.13
C ASN A 238 21.07 37.61 12.30
N HIS A 239 20.14 37.74 11.36
CA HIS A 239 19.94 38.97 10.59
C HIS A 239 19.51 40.14 11.48
N VAL A 240 18.57 39.93 12.41
CA VAL A 240 18.13 40.94 13.38
C VAL A 240 19.28 41.37 14.29
N LEU A 241 20.07 40.42 14.81
CA LEU A 241 21.23 40.72 15.65
C LEU A 241 22.28 41.54 14.88
N LYS A 242 22.57 41.18 13.64
CA LYS A 242 23.50 41.93 12.78
C LYS A 242 23.04 43.37 12.57
N ASN A 243 21.76 43.60 12.31
CA ASN A 243 21.21 44.94 12.17
C ASN A 243 21.29 45.76 13.47
N LYS A 244 21.06 45.14 14.63
CA LYS A 244 21.22 45.82 15.93
C LYS A 244 22.66 46.21 16.20
N ILE A 245 23.63 45.33 15.88
CA ILE A 245 25.06 45.63 16.03
C ILE A 245 25.45 46.82 15.15
N ILE A 246 25.04 46.84 13.88
CA ILE A 246 25.30 47.96 12.96
C ILE A 246 24.74 49.28 13.51
N LEU A 247 23.53 49.27 14.07
CA LEU A 247 22.92 50.46 14.67
C LEU A 247 23.69 50.95 15.91
N ILE A 248 24.17 50.02 16.75
CA ILE A 248 24.98 50.35 17.94
C ILE A 248 26.32 50.96 17.49
N ASP A 249 27.01 50.36 16.54
CA ASP A 249 28.28 50.87 16.01
C ASP A 249 28.13 52.28 15.42
N HIS A 250 27.06 52.50 14.66
CA HIS A 250 26.74 53.81 14.10
C HIS A 250 26.47 54.85 15.19
N TRP A 251 25.71 54.50 16.23
CA TRP A 251 25.44 55.37 17.36
C TRP A 251 26.72 55.71 18.16
N ILE A 252 27.61 54.74 18.38
CA ILE A 252 28.92 54.95 19.01
C ILE A 252 29.76 55.92 18.17
N GLU A 253 29.77 55.77 16.85
CA GLU A 253 30.51 56.65 15.96
C GLU A 253 29.98 58.09 15.98
N LEU A 254 28.65 58.27 15.95
CA LEU A 254 28.01 59.58 16.08
C LEU A 254 28.36 60.24 17.42
N THR A 255 28.29 59.48 18.52
CA THR A 255 28.62 59.96 19.86
C THR A 255 30.09 60.37 19.95
N ARG A 256 31.01 59.59 19.35
CA ARG A 256 32.44 59.93 19.28
C ARG A 256 32.68 61.23 18.51
N LYS A 257 31.99 61.43 17.37
CA LYS A 257 32.07 62.67 16.58
C LYS A 257 31.55 63.88 17.36
N ASP A 258 30.46 63.72 18.10
CA ASP A 258 29.90 64.80 18.93
C ASP A 258 30.83 65.16 20.11
N ILE A 259 31.43 64.18 20.79
CA ILE A 259 32.43 64.43 21.84
C ILE A 259 33.64 65.19 21.27
N ALA A 260 34.14 64.78 20.09
CA ALA A 260 35.25 65.45 19.43
C ALA A 260 34.90 66.91 19.05
N ARG A 261 33.67 67.18 18.58
CA ARG A 261 33.19 68.54 18.31
C ARG A 261 33.07 69.40 19.56
N ARG A 262 32.69 68.79 20.70
CA ARG A 262 32.51 69.49 21.98
C ARG A 262 33.81 69.66 22.78
N SER A 263 34.90 69.01 22.37
CA SER A 263 36.22 69.18 22.97
C SER A 263 36.95 70.28 22.20
N PRO A 264 37.00 71.53 22.70
CA PRO A 264 37.64 72.62 21.98
C PRO A 264 39.14 72.35 21.86
N SER A 265 39.62 72.22 20.62
CA SER A 265 41.06 72.28 20.31
C SER A 265 41.54 73.70 20.60
N GLY A 266 41.96 73.98 21.83
CA GLY A 266 42.27 75.36 22.19
C GLY A 266 42.73 75.60 23.62
N ALA A 267 43.63 74.77 24.13
CA ALA A 267 44.62 75.26 25.08
C ALA A 267 45.97 75.22 24.36
N ALA A 268 46.24 76.26 23.56
CA ALA A 268 47.59 76.52 23.08
C ALA A 268 48.47 76.74 24.33
N PRO A 269 49.61 76.04 24.47
CA PRO A 269 50.50 76.27 25.59
C PRO A 269 51.00 77.72 25.50
N ALA A 270 50.74 78.50 26.56
CA ALA A 270 51.29 79.84 26.69
C ALA A 270 52.83 79.75 26.71
N ALA A 271 53.47 80.48 25.80
CA ALA A 271 54.92 80.66 25.73
C ALA A 271 55.40 81.65 26.79
#